data_AF-A0A0G4J8S8-F1
#
_entry.id   AF-A0A0G4J8S8-F1
#
_cell.length_a   1.000
_cell.length_b   1.000
_cell.length_c   1.000
_cell.angle_alpha   90.00
_cell.angle_beta   90.00
_cell.angle_gamma   90.00
#
_symmetry.space_group_name_H-M   'P 1'
#
loop_
_entity.id
_entity.type
_entity.pdbx_description
1 polymer ?
#
loop_
_entity_poly.entity_id
_entity_poly.type
_entity_poly.pdbx_seq_one_letter_code
_entity_poly.pdbx_strand_id
1 'polypeptide(L)'
;MSVGLTYADLFASLGRQCVAVIAGDDVVLPGQVATLCRAFAATGTGTDAVYDALVARAVSTLDAFDRAALSDLLWAIAVADVAVDDRVAVAFLRRAAASFDDDGVLQAATRRWLLAMGPERSSDVIARASSLSGLPCLTSPVSSSSSSSDPGAVSALQSSVVETLQAVQAPGSRLVAQYVCPDTACLVDIAFPGAKVAVQVHDPARFRQDVQSGRLQLDGDALLTQRLLRRHGWVVVSVDFAEWIPLHAGNPLHDHPGKVAFLRSRLPASVLQ
;
A
#
# COMPACT_ATOMS: atom_id res chain seq x y z
N MET A 1 3.55 12.73 13.25
CA MET A 1 2.09 12.96 13.13
C MET A 1 1.88 13.83 11.90
N SER A 2 1.55 13.23 10.75
CA SER A 2 1.25 13.98 9.53
C SER A 2 -0.15 14.58 9.70
N VAL A 3 -0.27 15.89 9.56
CA VAL A 3 -1.60 16.52 9.37
C VAL A 3 -2.16 15.92 8.08
N GLY A 4 -3.43 15.51 8.08
CA GLY A 4 -4.07 14.81 6.95
C GLY A 4 -4.30 15.68 5.71
N LEU A 5 -3.46 16.69 5.48
CA LEU A 5 -3.59 17.72 4.46
C LEU A 5 -2.43 17.60 3.46
N THR A 6 -2.73 17.70 2.17
CA THR A 6 -1.75 17.76 1.08
C THR A 6 -1.90 19.06 0.31
N TYR A 7 -0.79 19.56 -0.24
CA TYR A 7 -0.76 20.80 -1.04
C TYR A 7 -0.06 20.53 -2.36
N ALA A 8 -0.82 20.16 -3.40
CA ALA A 8 -0.25 19.72 -4.67
C ALA A 8 0.81 20.68 -5.26
N ASP A 9 0.54 21.99 -5.30
CA ASP A 9 1.47 22.98 -5.86
C ASP A 9 2.76 23.15 -5.03
N LEU A 10 2.63 23.07 -3.70
CA LEU A 10 3.77 23.12 -2.80
C LEU A 10 4.64 21.88 -3.02
N PHE A 11 4.05 20.69 -3.09
CA PHE A 11 4.78 19.45 -3.35
C PHE A 11 5.39 19.42 -4.75
N ALA A 12 4.73 19.98 -5.77
CA ALA A 12 5.31 20.13 -7.10
C ALA A 12 6.55 21.04 -7.08
N SER A 13 6.49 22.14 -6.32
CA SER A 13 7.62 23.06 -6.16
C SER A 13 8.76 22.44 -5.35
N LEU A 14 8.43 21.73 -4.27
CA LEU A 14 9.39 20.94 -3.50
C LEU A 14 10.03 19.84 -4.35
N GLY A 15 9.27 19.18 -5.23
CA GLY A 15 9.79 18.18 -6.16
C GLY A 15 10.83 18.74 -7.11
N ARG A 16 10.54 19.88 -7.75
CA ARG A 16 11.53 20.56 -8.61
C ARG A 16 12.78 20.97 -7.84
N GLN A 17 12.63 21.52 -6.65
CA GLN A 17 13.76 21.89 -5.81
C GLN A 17 14.57 20.67 -5.35
N CYS A 18 13.90 19.58 -5.01
CA CYS A 18 14.53 18.32 -4.63
C CYS A 18 15.43 17.78 -5.75
N VAL A 19 14.94 17.76 -6.98
CA VAL A 19 15.74 17.36 -8.15
C VAL A 19 16.94 18.29 -8.33
N ALA A 20 16.75 19.61 -8.22
CA ALA A 20 17.84 20.58 -8.36
C ALA A 20 18.93 20.42 -7.29
N VAL A 21 18.55 20.21 -6.03
CA VAL A 21 19.49 20.00 -4.92
C VAL A 21 20.25 18.69 -5.08
N ILE A 22 19.57 17.60 -5.50
CA ILE A 22 20.23 16.30 -5.72
C ILE A 22 21.19 16.34 -6.92
N ALA A 23 20.84 17.10 -7.96
CA ALA A 23 21.69 17.28 -9.14
C ALA A 23 22.89 18.21 -8.89
N GLY A 24 22.81 19.05 -7.86
CA GLY A 24 23.93 19.89 -7.41
C GLY A 24 24.93 19.13 -6.54
N ASP A 25 25.94 19.86 -6.06
CA ASP A 25 26.99 19.32 -5.17
C ASP A 25 26.57 19.31 -3.68
N ASP A 26 25.31 19.63 -3.37
CA ASP A 26 24.81 19.68 -2.00
C ASP A 26 24.77 18.29 -1.36
N VAL A 27 25.23 18.19 -0.12
CA VAL A 27 25.23 16.94 0.65
C VAL A 27 23.82 16.64 1.15
N VAL A 28 23.06 15.84 0.40
CA VAL A 28 21.80 15.26 0.89
C VAL A 28 22.10 13.95 1.63
N LEU A 29 21.71 13.90 2.91
CA LEU A 29 21.93 12.76 3.80
C LEU A 29 20.92 11.62 3.54
N PRO A 30 21.29 10.35 3.78
CA PRO A 30 20.39 9.19 3.66
C PRO A 30 19.02 9.35 4.30
N GLY A 31 18.97 9.84 5.55
CA GLY A 31 17.71 10.06 6.27
C GLY A 31 16.81 11.13 5.63
N GLN A 32 17.42 12.13 4.96
CA GLN A 32 16.67 13.14 4.22
C GLN A 32 16.08 12.55 2.94
N VAL A 33 16.84 11.71 2.22
CA VAL A 33 16.35 10.98 1.04
C VAL A 33 15.15 10.10 1.41
N ALA A 34 15.26 9.29 2.46
CA ALA A 34 14.17 8.44 2.94
C ALA A 34 12.93 9.26 3.34
N THR A 35 13.13 10.37 4.05
CA THR A 35 12.04 11.26 4.48
C THR A 35 11.31 11.88 3.29
N LEU A 36 12.06 12.35 2.28
CA LEU A 36 11.49 12.93 1.06
C LEU A 36 10.71 11.86 0.27
N CYS A 37 11.31 10.69 0.03
CA CYS A 37 10.63 9.56 -0.61
C CYS A 37 9.30 9.24 0.09
N ARG A 38 9.32 9.09 1.41
CA ARG A 38 8.11 8.81 2.20
C ARG A 38 7.08 9.92 2.07
N ALA A 39 7.48 11.20 2.12
CA ALA A 39 6.56 12.32 2.00
C ALA A 39 5.87 12.36 0.63
N PHE A 40 6.62 12.18 -0.46
CA PHE A 40 6.07 12.12 -1.81
C PHE A 40 5.16 10.90 -2.00
N ALA A 41 5.53 9.75 -1.44
CA ALA A 41 4.74 8.52 -1.55
C ALA A 41 3.45 8.60 -0.73
N ALA A 42 3.52 9.08 0.51
CA ALA A 42 2.35 9.23 1.40
C ALA A 42 1.33 10.25 0.89
N THR A 43 1.76 11.21 0.09
CA THR A 43 0.90 12.24 -0.51
C THR A 43 0.55 11.95 -1.96
N GLY A 44 1.17 10.94 -2.59
CA GLY A 44 1.02 10.64 -4.01
C GLY A 44 1.39 11.79 -4.96
N THR A 45 2.30 12.67 -4.53
CA THR A 45 2.70 13.87 -5.30
C THR A 45 4.07 13.73 -5.98
N GLY A 46 4.79 12.63 -5.73
CA GLY A 46 6.08 12.39 -6.38
C GLY A 46 5.92 12.10 -7.87
N THR A 47 6.79 12.70 -8.69
CA THR A 47 6.91 12.39 -10.12
C THR A 47 8.04 11.41 -10.36
N ASP A 48 8.05 10.76 -11.53
CA ASP A 48 9.13 9.84 -11.92
C ASP A 48 10.51 10.51 -11.79
N ALA A 49 10.65 11.75 -12.26
CA ALA A 49 11.90 12.51 -12.14
C ALA A 49 12.37 12.73 -10.69
N VAL A 50 11.44 12.93 -9.75
CA VAL A 50 11.75 13.07 -8.32
C VAL A 50 12.24 11.74 -7.75
N TYR A 51 11.56 10.63 -8.08
CA TYR A 51 11.96 9.31 -7.61
C TYR A 51 13.25 8.83 -8.25
N ASP A 52 13.48 9.09 -9.53
CA ASP A 52 14.73 8.77 -10.23
C ASP A 52 15.93 9.46 -9.55
N ALA A 53 15.79 10.76 -9.24
CA ALA A 53 16.82 11.50 -8.52
C ALA A 53 17.06 10.95 -7.10
N LEU A 54 15.97 10.70 -6.35
CA LEU A 54 16.07 10.17 -4.99
C LEU A 54 16.64 8.75 -4.94
N VAL A 55 16.25 7.87 -5.86
CA VAL A 55 16.78 6.50 -5.97
C VAL A 55 18.24 6.54 -6.38
N ALA A 56 18.63 7.36 -7.35
CA ALA A 56 20.03 7.53 -7.73
C ALA A 56 20.89 7.97 -6.53
N ARG A 57 20.42 8.96 -5.76
CA ARG A 57 21.10 9.41 -4.54
C ARG A 57 21.12 8.34 -3.45
N ALA A 58 20.04 7.59 -3.27
CA ALA A 58 19.97 6.51 -2.31
C ALA A 58 21.01 5.43 -2.62
N VAL A 59 21.18 5.07 -3.89
CA VAL A 59 22.20 4.11 -4.32
C VAL A 59 23.60 4.61 -4.04
N SER A 60 23.90 5.88 -4.35
CA SER A 60 25.25 6.44 -4.12
C SER A 60 25.62 6.59 -2.65
N THR A 61 24.64 6.52 -1.73
CA THR A 61 24.84 6.69 -0.28
C THR A 61 24.33 5.50 0.53
N LEU A 62 24.10 4.36 -0.13
CA LEU A 62 23.35 3.22 0.41
C LEU A 62 23.92 2.66 1.72
N ASP A 63 25.25 2.60 1.82
CA ASP A 63 25.94 2.07 3.00
C ASP A 63 25.69 2.92 4.26
N ALA A 64 25.38 4.21 4.09
CA ALA A 64 25.14 5.15 5.18
C ALA A 64 23.66 5.20 5.64
N PHE A 65 22.75 4.47 4.99
CA PHE A 65 21.37 4.37 5.48
C PHE A 65 21.33 3.54 6.77
N ASP A 66 20.58 4.02 7.76
CA ASP A 66 20.19 3.19 8.90
C ASP A 66 18.94 2.34 8.57
N ARG A 67 18.52 1.50 9.53
CA ARG A 67 17.39 0.59 9.37
C ARG A 67 16.07 1.31 9.14
N ALA A 68 15.83 2.40 9.87
CA ALA A 68 14.59 3.15 9.76
C ALA A 68 14.50 3.85 8.39
N ALA A 69 15.59 4.46 7.94
CA ALA A 69 15.69 5.09 6.63
C ALA A 69 15.55 4.07 5.48
N LEU A 70 16.12 2.87 5.60
CA LEU A 70 15.91 1.80 4.62
C LEU A 70 14.44 1.36 4.58
N SER A 71 13.82 1.17 5.74
CA SER A 71 12.42 0.77 5.84
C SER A 71 11.50 1.80 5.16
N ASP A 72 11.69 3.09 5.48
CA ASP A 72 10.93 4.19 4.87
C ASP A 72 11.15 4.27 3.35
N LEU A 73 12.39 4.10 2.89
CA LEU A 73 12.73 4.13 1.47
C LEU A 73 12.05 2.98 0.70
N LEU A 74 12.17 1.74 1.20
CA LEU A 74 11.57 0.57 0.56
C LEU A 74 10.05 0.63 0.54
N TRP A 75 9.44 1.08 1.65
CA TRP A 75 7.99 1.35 1.70
C TRP A 75 7.59 2.40 0.65
N ALA A 76 8.30 3.53 0.58
CA ALA A 76 7.98 4.60 -0.34
C ALA A 76 8.07 4.17 -1.82
N ILE A 77 9.13 3.45 -2.18
CA ILE A 77 9.29 2.86 -3.52
C ILE A 77 8.14 1.91 -3.84
N ALA A 78 7.74 1.06 -2.88
CA ALA A 78 6.63 0.13 -3.06
C ALA A 78 5.27 0.85 -3.21
N VAL A 79 5.04 1.93 -2.46
CA VAL A 79 3.83 2.77 -2.49
C VAL A 79 3.74 3.61 -3.76
N ALA A 80 4.86 4.08 -4.28
CA ALA A 80 4.90 4.88 -5.50
C ALA A 80 5.02 4.05 -6.79
N ASP A 81 5.19 2.72 -6.69
CA ASP A 81 5.42 1.82 -7.83
C ASP A 81 6.65 2.19 -8.67
N VAL A 82 7.68 2.69 -8.01
CA VAL A 82 8.88 3.18 -8.71
C VAL A 82 9.60 1.99 -9.35
N ALA A 83 9.82 2.08 -10.65
CA ALA A 83 10.57 1.09 -11.41
C ALA A 83 12.08 1.22 -11.10
N VAL A 84 12.57 0.38 -10.18
CA VAL A 84 13.98 0.33 -9.81
C VAL A 84 14.69 -0.73 -10.64
N ASP A 85 15.83 -0.45 -11.30
CA ASP A 85 16.62 -1.46 -12.04
C ASP A 85 17.03 -2.67 -11.17
N ASP A 86 17.14 -3.86 -11.75
CA ASP A 86 17.44 -5.09 -11.00
C ASP A 86 18.78 -5.04 -10.24
N ARG A 87 19.81 -4.36 -10.79
CA ARG A 87 21.10 -4.23 -10.08
C ARG A 87 20.94 -3.37 -8.83
N VAL A 88 20.15 -2.30 -8.94
CA VAL A 88 19.80 -1.43 -7.81
C VAL A 88 18.94 -2.19 -6.80
N ALA A 89 17.95 -2.96 -7.27
CA ALA A 89 17.11 -3.76 -6.40
C ALA A 89 17.92 -4.80 -5.62
N VAL A 90 18.88 -5.47 -6.27
CA VAL A 90 19.83 -6.36 -5.60
C VAL A 90 20.65 -5.60 -4.56
N ALA A 91 21.18 -4.41 -4.87
CA ALA A 91 21.95 -3.62 -3.91
C ALA A 91 21.12 -3.26 -2.66
N PHE A 92 19.89 -2.76 -2.84
CA PHE A 92 18.98 -2.47 -1.73
C PHE A 92 18.64 -3.70 -0.91
N LEU A 93 18.33 -4.84 -1.56
CA LEU A 93 18.06 -6.09 -0.87
C LEU A 93 19.25 -6.55 -0.04
N ARG A 94 20.47 -6.46 -0.60
CA ARG A 94 21.70 -6.83 0.12
C ARG A 94 21.93 -5.95 1.34
N ARG A 95 21.77 -4.63 1.17
CA ARG A 95 21.92 -3.66 2.26
C ARG A 95 20.89 -3.90 3.36
N ALA A 96 19.63 -4.17 3.00
CA ALA A 96 18.57 -4.45 3.96
C ALA A 96 18.82 -5.75 4.71
N ALA A 97 19.15 -6.84 4.00
CA ALA A 97 19.43 -8.13 4.61
C ALA A 97 20.59 -8.10 5.61
N ALA A 98 21.63 -7.31 5.31
CA ALA A 98 22.76 -7.09 6.23
C ALA A 98 22.39 -6.29 7.49
N SER A 99 21.17 -5.76 7.61
CA SER A 99 20.70 -4.98 8.76
C SER A 99 19.38 -5.47 9.33
N PHE A 100 19.01 -6.70 8.99
CA PHE A 100 17.94 -7.42 9.66
C PHE A 100 18.28 -7.67 11.13
N ASP A 101 17.25 -7.57 11.96
CA ASP A 101 17.30 -7.74 13.40
C ASP A 101 16.08 -8.51 13.92
N ASP A 102 15.89 -8.52 15.23
CA ASP A 102 14.80 -9.25 15.87
C ASP A 102 13.45 -8.51 15.80
N ASP A 103 13.40 -7.18 15.60
CA ASP A 103 12.15 -6.42 15.57
C ASP A 103 11.30 -6.66 14.30
N GLY A 104 11.92 -7.11 13.22
CA GLY A 104 11.23 -7.53 12.00
C GLY A 104 10.73 -6.38 11.12
N VAL A 105 10.93 -5.11 11.51
CA VAL A 105 10.33 -3.95 10.82
C VAL A 105 10.91 -3.80 9.42
N LEU A 106 12.24 -3.84 9.30
CA LEU A 106 12.92 -3.75 8.00
C LEU A 106 12.63 -4.97 7.12
N GLN A 107 12.50 -6.17 7.71
CA GLN A 107 12.13 -7.39 7.01
C GLN A 107 10.72 -7.28 6.44
N ALA A 108 9.77 -6.76 7.22
CA ALA A 108 8.40 -6.55 6.77
C ALA A 108 8.34 -5.54 5.61
N ALA A 109 9.05 -4.41 5.72
CA ALA A 109 9.14 -3.41 4.65
C ALA A 109 9.79 -4.01 3.38
N THR A 110 10.90 -4.73 3.54
CA THR A 110 11.59 -5.42 2.44
C THR A 110 10.69 -6.43 1.75
N ARG A 111 9.93 -7.21 2.52
CA ARG A 111 8.98 -8.20 1.99
C ARG A 111 7.86 -7.54 1.21
N ARG A 112 7.26 -6.47 1.73
CA ARG A 112 6.20 -5.73 1.02
C ARG A 112 6.72 -5.12 -0.28
N TRP A 113 7.95 -4.60 -0.27
CA TRP A 113 8.60 -4.09 -1.48
C TRP A 113 8.86 -5.20 -2.52
N LEU A 114 9.36 -6.37 -2.11
CA LEU A 114 9.52 -7.52 -3.01
C LEU A 114 8.17 -7.97 -3.59
N LEU A 115 7.12 -8.07 -2.77
CA LEU A 115 5.77 -8.38 -3.25
C LEU A 115 5.26 -7.35 -4.26
N ALA A 116 5.62 -6.07 -4.07
CA ALA A 116 5.27 -4.98 -4.98
C ALA A 116 6.01 -5.07 -6.33
N MET A 117 7.14 -5.77 -6.43
CA MET A 117 7.78 -6.08 -7.73
C MET A 117 7.07 -7.18 -8.51
N GLY A 118 6.23 -7.98 -7.85
CA GLY A 118 5.60 -9.17 -8.43
C GLY A 118 6.46 -10.43 -8.31
N PRO A 119 5.84 -11.61 -8.47
CA PRO A 119 6.43 -12.90 -8.11
C PRO A 119 7.66 -13.27 -8.97
N GLU A 120 7.59 -13.12 -10.29
CA GLU A 120 8.68 -13.48 -11.21
C GLU A 120 9.93 -12.64 -10.93
N ARG A 121 9.75 -11.32 -10.95
CA ARG A 121 10.85 -10.37 -10.75
C ARG A 121 11.47 -10.45 -9.36
N SER A 122 10.67 -10.57 -8.31
CA SER A 122 11.20 -10.69 -6.95
C SER A 122 11.99 -11.98 -6.76
N SER A 123 11.56 -13.09 -7.39
CA SER A 123 12.31 -14.35 -7.38
C SER A 123 13.69 -14.18 -8.01
N ASP A 124 13.78 -13.52 -9.17
CA ASP A 124 15.05 -13.25 -9.85
C ASP A 124 15.99 -12.35 -9.01
N VAL A 125 15.46 -11.30 -8.40
CA VAL A 125 16.24 -10.39 -7.53
C VAL A 125 16.76 -11.14 -6.30
N ILE A 126 15.93 -11.97 -5.66
CA ILE A 126 16.33 -12.81 -4.52
C ILE A 126 17.42 -13.80 -4.95
N ALA A 127 17.25 -14.46 -6.10
CA ALA A 127 18.22 -15.43 -6.62
C ALA A 127 19.59 -14.79 -6.87
N ARG A 128 19.63 -13.55 -7.37
CA ARG A 128 20.88 -12.78 -7.57
C ARG A 128 21.50 -12.26 -6.26
N ALA A 129 20.71 -12.16 -5.19
CA ALA A 129 21.18 -11.75 -3.87
C ALA A 129 21.57 -12.94 -2.96
N SER A 130 21.35 -14.18 -3.41
CA SER A 130 21.31 -15.43 -2.64
C SER A 130 22.57 -15.81 -1.83
N SER A 131 23.66 -15.08 -1.98
CA SER A 131 24.88 -15.24 -1.17
C SER A 131 24.77 -14.69 0.27
N LEU A 132 23.61 -14.18 0.71
CA LEU A 132 23.46 -13.50 2.00
C LEU A 132 22.63 -14.28 3.04
N SER A 133 23.18 -14.31 4.25
CA SER A 133 22.50 -14.72 5.48
C SER A 133 21.31 -13.78 5.75
N GLY A 134 20.08 -14.30 5.81
CA GLY A 134 18.88 -13.53 6.12
C GLY A 134 17.79 -13.55 5.03
N LEU A 135 18.13 -13.91 3.80
CA LEU A 135 17.12 -14.08 2.74
C LEU A 135 16.07 -15.19 2.99
N PRO A 136 16.38 -16.31 3.68
CA PRO A 136 15.39 -17.36 3.94
C PRO A 136 14.16 -16.89 4.73
N CYS A 137 14.27 -15.84 5.57
CA CYS A 137 13.12 -15.33 6.32
C CYS A 137 12.13 -14.54 5.44
N LEU A 138 12.58 -14.06 4.27
CA LEU A 138 11.74 -13.35 3.30
C LEU A 138 10.92 -14.30 2.43
N THR A 139 11.38 -15.55 2.28
CA THR A 139 10.75 -16.57 1.44
C THR A 139 9.74 -17.45 2.19
N SER A 140 9.77 -17.46 3.52
CA SER A 140 8.82 -18.25 4.33
C SER A 140 7.39 -17.71 4.18
N PRO A 141 6.36 -18.57 4.05
CA PRO A 141 4.96 -18.12 4.01
C PRO A 141 4.65 -17.23 5.21
N VAL A 142 3.84 -16.19 4.99
CA VAL A 142 3.67 -15.14 5.98
C VAL A 142 2.94 -15.73 7.20
N SER A 143 3.65 -15.83 8.33
CA SER A 143 2.97 -15.86 9.61
C SER A 143 2.33 -14.49 9.78
N SER A 144 1.02 -14.43 9.86
CA SER A 144 0.23 -13.22 10.09
C SER A 144 0.71 -12.53 11.37
N SER A 145 1.58 -11.55 11.20
CA SER A 145 2.09 -10.71 12.28
C SER A 145 1.95 -9.26 11.83
N SER A 146 0.77 -8.72 12.17
CA SER A 146 0.57 -7.34 12.63
C SER A 146 0.88 -6.22 11.64
N SER A 147 -0.06 -5.93 10.74
CA SER A 147 -0.36 -4.52 10.47
C SER A 147 -0.81 -3.88 11.78
N SER A 148 -0.16 -2.79 12.20
CA SER A 148 -0.43 -2.05 13.45
C SER A 148 -1.74 -1.25 13.40
N SER A 149 -2.83 -1.90 13.00
CA SER A 149 -4.19 -1.45 13.21
C SER A 149 -4.83 -2.51 14.10
N ASP A 150 -5.18 -2.11 15.32
CA ASP A 150 -5.83 -2.95 16.33
C ASP A 150 -6.92 -3.84 15.69
N PRO A 151 -6.84 -5.19 15.77
CA PRO A 151 -7.81 -6.09 15.14
C PRO A 151 -9.20 -6.10 15.83
N GLY A 152 -9.53 -5.09 16.65
CA GLY A 152 -10.58 -5.19 17.66
C GLY A 152 -11.93 -4.53 17.37
N ALA A 153 -12.08 -3.66 16.37
CA ALA A 153 -13.38 -3.05 16.09
C ALA A 153 -13.66 -3.02 14.58
N VAL A 154 -14.48 -3.96 14.11
CA VAL A 154 -15.16 -3.84 12.82
C VAL A 154 -15.89 -2.50 12.83
N SER A 155 -15.52 -1.58 11.95
CA SER A 155 -16.14 -0.26 11.92
C SER A 155 -17.63 -0.41 11.56
N ALA A 156 -18.48 0.51 12.06
CA ALA A 156 -19.90 0.50 11.70
C ALA A 156 -20.10 0.54 10.17
N LEU A 157 -19.17 1.18 9.46
CA LEU A 157 -19.12 1.19 8.00
C LEU A 157 -18.90 -0.22 7.45
N GLN A 158 -17.88 -0.94 7.92
CA GLN A 158 -17.59 -2.31 7.48
C GLN A 158 -18.76 -3.26 7.77
N SER A 159 -19.36 -3.20 8.96
CA SER A 159 -20.55 -4.01 9.30
C SER A 159 -21.70 -3.78 8.32
N SER A 160 -21.95 -2.51 7.95
CA SER A 160 -23.00 -2.16 7.00
C SER A 160 -22.74 -2.69 5.59
N VAL A 161 -21.47 -2.69 5.15
CA VAL A 161 -21.07 -3.28 3.86
C VAL A 161 -21.22 -4.80 3.88
N VAL A 162 -20.79 -5.47 4.97
CA VAL A 162 -20.95 -6.91 5.14
C VAL A 162 -22.41 -7.33 5.07
N GLU A 163 -23.30 -6.65 5.82
CA GLU A 163 -24.73 -6.93 5.82
C GLU A 163 -25.34 -6.79 4.42
N THR A 164 -24.99 -5.72 3.70
CA THR A 164 -25.48 -5.50 2.34
C THR A 164 -24.97 -6.58 1.38
N LEU A 165 -23.69 -6.98 1.49
CA LEU A 165 -23.13 -8.04 0.64
C LEU A 165 -23.74 -9.40 0.94
N GLN A 166 -24.00 -9.73 2.20
CA GLN A 166 -24.65 -10.99 2.59
C GLN A 166 -26.06 -11.11 2.00
N ALA A 167 -26.77 -9.99 1.86
CA ALA A 167 -28.11 -9.96 1.25
C ALA A 167 -28.10 -10.20 -0.27
N VAL A 168 -26.99 -9.91 -0.96
CA VAL A 168 -26.92 -9.93 -2.44
C VAL A 168 -25.85 -10.83 -3.02
N GLN A 169 -25.15 -11.62 -2.21
CA GLN A 169 -24.12 -12.54 -2.68
C GLN A 169 -24.72 -13.67 -3.53
N ALA A 170 -24.00 -14.07 -4.59
CA ALA A 170 -24.41 -15.20 -5.42
C ALA A 170 -24.42 -16.52 -4.62
N PRO A 171 -25.38 -17.43 -4.89
CA PRO A 171 -25.37 -18.77 -4.28
C PRO A 171 -24.04 -19.48 -4.49
N GLY A 172 -23.45 -20.00 -3.41
CA GLY A 172 -22.14 -20.68 -3.44
C GLY A 172 -20.92 -19.76 -3.34
N SER A 173 -21.09 -18.43 -3.41
CA SER A 173 -20.01 -17.50 -3.09
C SER A 173 -19.74 -17.47 -1.59
N ARG A 174 -18.47 -17.62 -1.20
CA ARG A 174 -18.04 -17.53 0.20
C ARG A 174 -17.48 -16.15 0.52
N LEU A 175 -18.27 -15.35 1.23
CA LEU A 175 -17.82 -14.10 1.83
C LEU A 175 -17.05 -14.37 3.14
N VAL A 176 -15.91 -13.71 3.33
CA VAL A 176 -15.10 -13.79 4.55
C VAL A 176 -14.70 -12.38 4.97
N ALA A 177 -15.11 -11.92 6.15
CA ALA A 177 -14.64 -10.66 6.73
C ALA A 177 -13.25 -10.85 7.36
N GLN A 178 -12.43 -9.79 7.38
CA GLN A 178 -11.08 -9.77 7.97
C GLN A 178 -10.19 -10.91 7.43
N TYR A 179 -10.18 -11.09 6.12
CA TYR A 179 -9.44 -12.15 5.45
C TYR A 179 -7.96 -11.79 5.30
N VAL A 180 -7.06 -12.61 5.83
CA VAL A 180 -5.62 -12.48 5.57
C VAL A 180 -5.30 -13.18 4.25
N CYS A 181 -4.88 -12.40 3.25
CA CYS A 181 -4.48 -12.95 1.95
C CYS A 181 -3.22 -13.80 2.09
N PRO A 182 -3.21 -15.09 1.70
CA PRO A 182 -2.04 -15.95 1.86
C PRO A 182 -0.87 -15.52 0.96
N ASP A 183 -1.16 -14.93 -0.20
CA ASP A 183 -0.15 -14.55 -1.18
C ASP A 183 0.59 -13.27 -0.78
N THR A 184 -0.10 -12.34 -0.10
CA THR A 184 0.42 -10.99 0.19
C THR A 184 0.48 -10.62 1.67
N ALA A 185 -0.12 -11.45 2.55
CA ALA A 185 -0.43 -11.14 3.96
C ALA A 185 -1.18 -9.85 4.22
N CYS A 186 -1.78 -9.26 3.19
CA CYS A 186 -2.66 -8.14 3.37
C CYS A 186 -3.91 -8.59 4.13
N LEU A 187 -4.25 -7.88 5.19
CA LEU A 187 -5.57 -7.97 5.78
C LEU A 187 -6.56 -7.30 4.84
N VAL A 188 -7.57 -8.05 4.41
CA VAL A 188 -8.65 -7.59 3.55
C VAL A 188 -9.91 -7.49 4.39
N ASP A 189 -10.60 -6.34 4.33
CA ASP A 189 -11.78 -6.11 5.16
C ASP A 189 -12.89 -7.13 4.87
N ILE A 190 -13.14 -7.42 3.59
CA ILE A 190 -14.07 -8.45 3.12
C ILE A 190 -13.52 -9.10 1.85
N ALA A 191 -13.50 -10.42 1.78
CA ALA A 191 -13.00 -11.16 0.62
C ALA A 191 -14.00 -12.19 0.11
N PHE A 192 -13.93 -12.44 -1.20
CA PHE A 192 -14.44 -13.64 -1.85
C PHE A 192 -13.26 -14.45 -2.39
N PRO A 193 -12.64 -15.32 -1.57
CA PRO A 193 -11.37 -15.96 -1.93
C PRO A 193 -11.45 -16.80 -3.21
N GLY A 194 -12.56 -17.51 -3.42
CA GLY A 194 -12.77 -18.34 -4.61
C GLY A 194 -12.79 -17.56 -5.93
N ALA A 195 -13.17 -16.28 -5.87
CA ALA A 195 -13.20 -15.38 -7.04
C ALA A 195 -12.04 -14.38 -7.05
N LYS A 196 -11.12 -14.44 -6.07
CA LYS A 196 -10.08 -13.44 -5.82
C LYS A 196 -10.61 -11.99 -5.85
N VAL A 197 -11.74 -11.75 -5.19
CA VAL A 197 -12.28 -10.38 -5.02
C VAL A 197 -12.01 -9.91 -3.60
N ALA A 198 -11.40 -8.73 -3.48
CA ALA A 198 -11.14 -8.05 -2.22
C ALA A 198 -11.95 -6.76 -2.18
N VAL A 199 -12.78 -6.60 -1.16
CA VAL A 199 -13.51 -5.38 -0.87
C VAL A 199 -12.81 -4.70 0.30
N GLN A 200 -12.30 -3.49 0.06
CA GLN A 200 -11.67 -2.66 1.07
C GLN A 200 -12.61 -1.55 1.48
N VAL A 201 -12.79 -1.40 2.78
CA VAL A 201 -13.69 -0.42 3.39
C VAL A 201 -12.84 0.67 4.02
N HIS A 202 -12.97 1.89 3.50
CA HIS A 202 -12.12 2.99 3.91
C HIS A 202 -12.86 3.97 4.82
N ASP A 203 -12.49 3.94 6.09
CA ASP A 203 -12.90 4.93 7.08
C ASP A 203 -12.22 6.29 6.84
N PRO A 204 -12.77 7.41 7.35
CA PRO A 204 -12.20 8.76 7.14
C PRO A 204 -10.71 8.88 7.48
N ALA A 205 -10.23 8.13 8.46
CA ALA A 205 -8.82 8.15 8.89
C ALA A 205 -7.83 7.69 7.80
N ARG A 206 -8.30 6.90 6.82
CA ARG A 206 -7.52 6.41 5.68
C ARG A 206 -7.35 7.44 4.58
N PHE A 207 -7.98 8.60 4.70
CA PHE A 207 -7.89 9.65 3.69
C PHE A 207 -6.97 10.79 4.10
N ARG A 208 -6.41 11.42 3.10
CA ARG A 208 -5.70 12.70 3.12
C ARG A 208 -6.44 13.63 2.17
N GLN A 209 -6.61 14.88 2.57
CA GLN A 209 -7.33 15.87 1.78
C GLN A 209 -6.34 16.83 1.14
N ASP A 210 -6.41 16.97 -0.18
CA ASP A 210 -5.72 18.06 -0.86
C ASP A 210 -6.43 19.38 -0.54
N VAL A 211 -5.70 20.32 0.03
CA VAL A 211 -6.27 21.58 0.54
C VAL A 211 -6.81 22.46 -0.59
N GLN A 212 -6.20 22.39 -1.77
CA GLN A 212 -6.58 23.26 -2.90
C GLN A 212 -7.83 22.75 -3.61
N SER A 213 -7.86 21.45 -3.92
CA SER A 213 -8.95 20.81 -4.68
C SER A 213 -10.05 20.23 -3.79
N GLY A 214 -9.80 20.09 -2.49
CA GLY A 214 -10.68 19.41 -1.55
C GLY A 214 -10.77 17.89 -1.76
N ARG A 215 -10.03 17.33 -2.73
CA ARG A 215 -10.08 15.91 -3.08
C ARG A 215 -9.52 15.05 -1.97
N LEU A 216 -10.22 13.95 -1.68
CA LEU A 216 -9.76 12.92 -0.76
C LEU A 216 -8.92 11.90 -1.52
N GLN A 217 -7.80 11.53 -0.94
CA GLN A 217 -6.88 10.51 -1.44
C GLN A 217 -6.57 9.51 -0.34
N LEU A 218 -6.49 8.23 -0.68
CA LEU A 218 -6.08 7.19 0.25
C LEU A 218 -4.64 7.40 0.73
N ASP A 219 -4.36 7.04 1.98
CA ASP A 219 -3.02 7.01 2.51
C ASP A 219 -2.13 5.96 1.81
N GLY A 220 -0.82 6.09 1.98
CA GLY A 220 0.15 5.20 1.34
C GLY A 220 -0.04 3.71 1.69
N ASP A 221 -0.51 3.40 2.90
CA ASP A 221 -0.71 2.00 3.32
C ASP A 221 -1.90 1.35 2.62
N ALA A 222 -3.01 2.08 2.50
CA ALA A 222 -4.17 1.65 1.72
C ALA A 222 -3.78 1.47 0.25
N LEU A 223 -3.07 2.44 -0.34
CA LEU A 223 -2.59 2.36 -1.72
C LEU A 223 -1.66 1.16 -1.96
N LEU A 224 -0.69 0.94 -1.07
CA LEU A 224 0.21 -0.21 -1.16
C LEU A 224 -0.57 -1.52 -1.07
N THR A 225 -1.51 -1.63 -0.13
CA THR A 225 -2.34 -2.83 0.03
C THR A 225 -3.15 -3.12 -1.25
N GLN A 226 -3.78 -2.11 -1.84
CA GLN A 226 -4.46 -2.26 -3.13
C GLN A 226 -3.53 -2.74 -4.24
N ARG A 227 -2.32 -2.15 -4.33
CA ARG A 227 -1.35 -2.53 -5.34
C ARG A 227 -0.91 -3.98 -5.18
N LEU A 228 -0.57 -4.39 -3.96
CA LEU A 228 -0.16 -5.76 -3.67
C LEU A 228 -1.24 -6.75 -4.07
N LEU A 229 -2.50 -6.51 -3.69
CA LEU A 229 -3.61 -7.38 -4.07
C LEU A 229 -3.78 -7.45 -5.60
N ARG A 230 -3.83 -6.30 -6.29
CA ARG A 230 -3.98 -6.25 -7.75
C ARG A 230 -2.84 -6.98 -8.48
N ARG A 231 -1.60 -6.77 -8.04
CA ARG A 231 -0.41 -7.40 -8.65
C ARG A 231 -0.38 -8.93 -8.46
N HIS A 232 -1.11 -9.44 -7.48
CA HIS A 232 -1.27 -10.87 -7.20
C HIS A 232 -2.63 -11.43 -7.68
N GLY A 233 -3.25 -10.74 -8.64
CA GLY A 233 -4.42 -11.21 -9.38
C GLY A 233 -5.75 -11.03 -8.66
N TRP A 234 -5.81 -10.18 -7.64
CA TRP A 234 -7.07 -9.84 -6.98
C TRP A 234 -7.77 -8.68 -7.67
N VAL A 235 -9.10 -8.80 -7.82
CA VAL A 235 -9.97 -7.66 -8.13
C VAL A 235 -10.22 -6.89 -6.85
N VAL A 236 -9.75 -5.64 -6.77
CA VAL A 236 -9.89 -4.80 -5.58
C VAL A 236 -10.97 -3.75 -5.78
N VAL A 237 -12.02 -3.83 -4.97
CA VAL A 237 -13.14 -2.89 -4.92
C VAL A 237 -13.03 -2.05 -3.66
N SER A 238 -13.06 -0.73 -3.82
CA SER A 238 -13.02 0.24 -2.73
C SER A 238 -14.44 0.67 -2.37
N VAL A 239 -14.75 0.71 -1.08
CA VAL A 239 -15.98 1.27 -0.51
C VAL A 239 -15.60 2.38 0.44
N ASP A 240 -15.73 3.61 -0.03
CA ASP A 240 -15.28 4.78 0.70
C ASP A 240 -16.43 5.36 1.54
N PHE A 241 -16.13 5.81 2.76
CA PHE A 241 -17.16 6.36 3.66
C PHE A 241 -17.97 7.51 3.01
N ALA A 242 -17.30 8.36 2.22
CA ALA A 242 -17.90 9.52 1.59
C ALA A 242 -18.93 9.16 0.52
N GLU A 243 -18.76 8.00 -0.14
CA GLU A 243 -19.72 7.49 -1.12
C GLU A 243 -20.80 6.63 -0.45
N TRP A 244 -20.44 5.87 0.58
CA TRP A 244 -21.34 4.90 1.20
C TRP A 244 -22.38 5.51 2.14
N ILE A 245 -21.97 6.47 2.99
CA ILE A 245 -22.84 7.06 4.01
C ILE A 245 -24.07 7.75 3.38
N PRO A 246 -23.95 8.56 2.31
CA PRO A 246 -25.10 9.22 1.69
C PRO A 246 -26.16 8.27 1.12
N LEU A 247 -25.82 7.01 0.86
CA LEU A 247 -26.75 6.00 0.32
C LEU A 247 -27.83 5.55 1.33
N HIS A 248 -27.76 6.02 2.59
CA HIS A 248 -28.77 5.77 3.63
C HIS A 248 -30.02 6.66 3.55
N ALA A 249 -30.16 7.53 2.56
CA ALA A 249 -31.23 8.55 2.51
C ALA A 249 -32.66 8.05 2.20
N GLY A 250 -32.99 6.79 2.47
CA GLY A 250 -34.33 6.22 2.26
C GLY A 250 -34.73 5.26 3.38
N ASN A 251 -35.94 5.51 3.94
CA ASN A 251 -36.71 4.76 4.94
C ASN A 251 -36.00 3.53 5.60
N PRO A 252 -35.68 3.57 6.91
CA PRO A 252 -34.92 2.53 7.62
C PRO A 252 -35.60 1.14 7.68
N LEU A 253 -36.86 1.04 7.25
CA LEU A 253 -37.62 -0.20 7.29
C LEU A 253 -37.53 -1.03 5.99
N HIS A 254 -37.04 -0.47 4.87
CA HIS A 254 -36.96 -1.13 3.56
C HIS A 254 -35.59 -0.93 2.88
N ASP A 255 -34.66 -1.83 3.20
CA ASP A 255 -33.62 -2.40 2.32
C ASP A 255 -33.03 -1.54 1.18
N HIS A 256 -32.05 -0.70 1.52
CA HIS A 256 -30.78 -0.45 0.81
C HIS A 256 -30.68 -0.47 -0.74
N PRO A 257 -31.62 0.04 -1.56
CA PRO A 257 -31.53 -0.12 -3.01
C PRO A 257 -30.31 0.63 -3.59
N GLY A 258 -29.96 1.78 -3.01
CA GLY A 258 -28.79 2.57 -3.40
C GLY A 258 -27.46 1.86 -3.12
N LYS A 259 -27.31 1.21 -1.96
CA LYS A 259 -26.11 0.46 -1.61
C LYS A 259 -25.96 -0.82 -2.42
N VAL A 260 -27.06 -1.53 -2.65
CA VAL A 260 -27.07 -2.71 -3.52
C VAL A 260 -26.67 -2.32 -4.95
N ALA A 261 -27.27 -1.24 -5.49
CA ALA A 261 -26.89 -0.72 -6.81
C ALA A 261 -25.42 -0.28 -6.86
N PHE A 262 -24.93 0.36 -5.80
CA PHE A 262 -23.53 0.77 -5.64
C PHE A 262 -22.56 -0.43 -5.67
N LEU A 263 -22.90 -1.53 -5.00
CA LEU A 263 -22.10 -2.76 -4.99
C LEU A 263 -22.17 -3.48 -6.34
N ARG A 264 -23.37 -3.59 -6.93
CA ARG A 264 -23.57 -4.22 -8.25
C ARG A 264 -22.84 -3.51 -9.38
N SER A 265 -22.64 -2.20 -9.30
CA SER A 265 -21.90 -1.46 -10.32
C SER A 265 -20.38 -1.64 -10.24
N ARG A 266 -19.84 -2.16 -9.13
CA ARG A 266 -18.40 -2.28 -8.89
C ARG A 266 -17.90 -3.73 -8.76
N LEU A 267 -18.74 -4.63 -8.27
CA LEU A 267 -18.36 -6.01 -8.06
C LEU A 267 -18.61 -6.86 -9.31
N PRO A 268 -17.75 -7.86 -9.57
CA PRO A 268 -17.99 -8.82 -10.63
C PRO A 268 -19.31 -9.57 -10.42
N ALA A 269 -20.03 -9.86 -11.52
CA ALA A 269 -21.26 -10.65 -11.47
C ALA A 269 -21.05 -12.06 -10.87
N SER A 270 -19.82 -12.58 -10.87
CA SER A 270 -19.49 -13.87 -10.28
C SER A 270 -19.67 -13.94 -8.76
N VAL A 271 -19.75 -12.79 -8.06
CA VAL A 271 -19.91 -12.75 -6.60
C VAL A 271 -21.27 -12.20 -6.14
N LEU A 272 -22.09 -11.68 -7.07
CA LEU A 272 -23.39 -11.07 -6.77
C LEU A 272 -24.53 -11.76 -7.51
N GLN A 273 -25.73 -11.74 -6.90
CA GLN A 273 -27.01 -12.15 -7.49
C GLN A 273 -27.81 -10.94 -8.01
#